data_AF-A0A166KP67-F1
#
_entry.id   AF-A0A166KP67-F1
#
_cell.length_a   1.000
_cell.length_b   1.000
_cell.length_c   1.000
_cell.angle_alpha   90.00
_cell.angle_beta   90.00
_cell.angle_gamma   90.00
#
_symmetry.space_group_name_H-M   'P 1'
#
loop_
_entity.id
_entity.type
_entity.pdbx_description
1 polymer ?
#
loop_
_entity_poly.entity_id
_entity_poly.type
_entity_poly.pdbx_seq_one_letter_code
_entity_poly.pdbx_strand_id
1 'polypeptide(L)'
;MIRSDSRKSLLSPPNHFLRHSITDKVPRSLRQMSGSTQPQLRHDITPHLPKDKLDYESVEALLNYPNPADPVPLIPSLLEWLQDVNWPIFTPVSMVLLRSLADLIAPVRQVLRGDDDEWVYNVIAHLMPLMEREILCQLKEDVLDVRRRVKQGILSPDWDWEVEVDLVLEKMQCSADRTHVHEG
;
A
#
# COMPACT_ATOMS: atom_id res chain seq x y z
N MET A 1 15.01 34.50 -10.94
CA MET A 1 15.50 33.56 -11.96
C MET A 1 16.79 32.92 -11.45
N ILE A 2 16.66 31.89 -10.61
CA ILE A 2 17.72 30.91 -10.34
C ILE A 2 16.99 29.57 -10.33
N ARG A 3 17.33 28.74 -11.31
CA ARG A 3 16.90 27.35 -11.40
C ARG A 3 17.64 26.59 -10.29
N SER A 4 16.93 26.17 -9.26
CA SER A 4 17.44 25.13 -8.37
C SER A 4 17.13 23.80 -9.04
N ASP A 5 18.17 23.33 -9.72
CA ASP A 5 18.32 22.01 -10.31
C ASP A 5 18.31 20.98 -9.16
N SER A 6 17.13 20.62 -8.67
CA SER A 6 16.96 19.43 -7.86
C SER A 6 17.18 18.26 -8.80
N ARG A 7 18.40 17.72 -8.76
CA ARG A 7 18.77 16.44 -9.35
C ARG A 7 17.68 15.44 -8.99
N LYS A 8 16.74 15.24 -9.91
CA LYS A 8 15.78 14.16 -9.88
C LYS A 8 16.63 12.90 -9.83
N SER A 9 16.78 12.36 -8.62
CA SER A 9 17.34 11.05 -8.44
C SER A 9 16.54 10.17 -9.38
N LEU A 10 17.23 9.57 -10.35
CA LEU A 10 16.72 8.44 -11.11
C LEU A 10 16.59 7.28 -10.12
N LEU A 11 15.70 7.42 -9.12
CA LEU A 11 15.28 6.34 -8.25
C LEU A 11 14.80 5.26 -9.20
N SER A 12 15.62 4.22 -9.29
CA SER A 12 15.26 3.04 -10.02
C SER A 12 14.00 2.47 -9.36
N PRO A 13 13.07 1.88 -10.14
CA PRO A 13 11.99 1.11 -9.55
C PRO A 13 12.56 0.14 -8.51
N PRO A 14 11.81 -0.20 -7.45
CA PRO A 14 12.31 -1.02 -6.36
C PRO A 14 12.85 -2.35 -6.90
N ASN A 15 14.18 -2.42 -6.99
CA ASN A 15 14.91 -3.53 -7.57
C ASN A 15 15.63 -4.24 -6.42
N HIS A 16 14.87 -4.84 -5.49
CA HIS A 16 15.50 -5.70 -4.50
C HIS A 16 14.63 -6.78 -3.87
N PHE A 17 14.02 -7.67 -4.66
CA PHE A 17 13.86 -9.06 -4.23
C PHE A 17 14.14 -10.03 -5.40
N LEU A 18 15.43 -10.36 -5.54
CA LEU A 18 15.86 -11.52 -6.29
C LEU A 18 15.22 -12.78 -5.69
N ARG A 19 14.46 -13.46 -6.54
CA ARG A 19 14.12 -14.89 -6.51
C ARG A 19 14.93 -15.71 -5.50
N HIS A 20 14.28 -16.15 -4.43
CA HIS A 20 14.60 -17.46 -3.90
C HIS A 20 13.72 -18.48 -4.63
N SER A 21 14.32 -19.11 -5.64
CA SER A 21 13.76 -20.32 -6.26
C SER A 21 13.61 -21.39 -5.19
N ILE A 22 12.37 -21.61 -4.72
CA ILE A 22 12.00 -22.83 -4.02
C ILE A 22 11.49 -23.80 -5.09
N THR A 23 12.43 -24.48 -5.77
CA THR A 23 12.08 -25.72 -6.46
C THR A 23 12.09 -26.84 -5.41
N ASP A 24 11.01 -26.97 -4.65
CA ASP A 24 10.80 -28.19 -3.89
C ASP A 24 10.26 -29.28 -4.81
N LYS A 25 11.12 -30.26 -5.06
CA LYS A 25 10.80 -31.52 -5.71
C LYS A 25 9.66 -32.20 -4.95
N VAL A 26 8.47 -32.27 -5.54
CA VAL A 26 7.39 -33.13 -5.04
C VAL A 26 7.73 -34.59 -5.39
N PRO A 27 7.86 -35.51 -4.42
CA PRO A 27 8.07 -36.92 -4.71
C PRO A 27 6.84 -37.57 -5.34
N ARG A 28 7.03 -38.35 -6.40
CA ARG A 28 6.02 -39.23 -7.01
C ARG A 28 5.72 -40.43 -6.09
N SER A 29 4.96 -40.23 -5.03
CA SER A 29 4.32 -41.36 -4.33
C SER A 29 3.25 -40.89 -3.37
N LEU A 30 2.04 -40.63 -3.88
CA LEU A 30 0.78 -40.86 -3.17
C LEU A 30 -0.38 -40.66 -4.15
N ARG A 31 -0.75 -41.76 -4.82
CA ARG A 31 -1.99 -41.85 -5.59
C ARG A 31 -2.98 -42.67 -4.76
N GLN A 32 -4.18 -42.11 -4.65
CA GLN A 32 -5.45 -42.68 -4.19
C GLN A 32 -5.73 -42.68 -2.68
N MET A 33 -6.71 -41.86 -2.26
CA MET A 33 -8.06 -42.31 -1.88
C MET A 33 -8.98 -41.10 -1.57
N SER A 34 -10.13 -41.11 -2.24
CA SER A 34 -11.43 -40.47 -1.97
C SER A 34 -11.55 -39.27 -1.02
N GLY A 35 -11.97 -38.14 -1.60
CA GLY A 35 -12.44 -36.93 -0.91
C GLY A 35 -12.29 -35.73 -1.83
N SER A 36 -13.34 -35.38 -2.57
CA SER A 36 -13.36 -34.25 -3.51
C SER A 36 -13.27 -32.93 -2.76
N THR A 37 -12.04 -32.50 -2.49
CA THR A 37 -11.66 -31.10 -2.35
C THR A 37 -10.30 -31.02 -3.02
N GLN A 38 -10.28 -30.65 -4.30
CA GLN A 38 -9.01 -30.26 -4.92
C GLN A 38 -8.45 -29.13 -4.05
N PRO A 39 -7.21 -29.23 -3.52
CA PRO A 39 -6.57 -28.06 -2.96
C PRO A 39 -6.49 -27.07 -4.12
N GLN A 40 -7.18 -25.93 -3.99
CA GLN A 40 -7.04 -24.82 -4.90
C GLN A 40 -5.53 -24.56 -5.06
N LEU A 41 -5.00 -24.86 -6.25
CA LEU A 41 -3.62 -24.52 -6.60
C LEU A 41 -3.52 -23.02 -6.35
N ARG A 42 -2.80 -22.62 -5.30
CA ARG A 42 -2.41 -21.23 -5.10
C ARG A 42 -1.60 -20.88 -6.34
N HIS A 43 -2.20 -20.14 -7.26
CA HIS A 43 -1.50 -19.66 -8.44
C HIS A 43 -0.38 -18.76 -7.92
N ASP A 44 0.85 -19.01 -8.38
CA ASP A 44 1.96 -18.12 -8.06
C ASP A 44 1.65 -16.75 -8.66
N ILE A 45 1.28 -15.81 -7.80
CA ILE A 45 0.88 -14.45 -8.20
C ILE A 45 2.08 -13.51 -8.35
N THR A 46 3.27 -13.94 -7.90
CA THR A 46 4.49 -13.13 -7.97
C THR A 46 4.87 -12.64 -9.38
N PRO A 47 4.56 -13.36 -10.49
CA PRO A 47 4.84 -12.85 -11.84
C PRO A 47 4.05 -11.59 -12.21
N HIS A 48 2.99 -11.26 -11.46
CA HIS A 48 2.14 -10.08 -11.66
C HIS A 48 2.59 -8.87 -10.83
N LEU A 49 3.69 -8.95 -10.07
CA LEU A 49 4.28 -7.76 -9.46
C LEU A 49 4.84 -6.85 -10.57
N PRO A 50 4.55 -5.53 -10.56
CA PRO A 50 5.13 -4.62 -11.55
C PRO A 50 6.65 -4.70 -11.56
N LYS A 51 7.25 -4.65 -12.75
CA LYS A 51 8.70 -4.76 -12.94
C LYS A 51 9.37 -3.41 -13.20
N ASP A 52 8.61 -2.44 -13.67
CA ASP A 52 9.05 -1.07 -13.88
C ASP A 52 7.88 -0.09 -13.73
N LYS A 53 8.20 1.21 -13.66
CA LYS A 53 7.23 2.29 -13.41
C LYS A 53 6.20 2.50 -14.54
N LEU A 54 6.31 1.80 -15.67
CA LEU A 54 5.40 1.81 -16.81
C LEU A 54 4.70 0.46 -17.01
N ASP A 55 4.87 -0.50 -16.10
CA ASP A 55 4.30 -1.85 -16.19
C ASP A 55 2.80 -1.87 -15.85
N TYR A 56 2.01 -1.22 -16.69
CA TYR A 56 0.55 -1.20 -16.59
C TYR A 56 -0.07 -2.58 -16.76
N GLU A 57 0.56 -3.48 -17.52
CA GLU A 57 0.07 -4.83 -17.77
C GLU A 57 -0.01 -5.64 -16.48
N SER A 58 1.06 -5.63 -15.68
CA SER A 58 1.08 -6.28 -14.37
C SER A 58 0.00 -5.70 -13.43
N VAL A 59 -0.16 -4.38 -13.41
CA VAL A 59 -1.17 -3.72 -12.56
C VAL A 59 -2.60 -4.07 -13.00
N GLU A 60 -2.86 -4.06 -14.31
CA GLU A 60 -4.16 -4.44 -14.86
C GLU A 60 -4.50 -5.90 -14.55
N ALA A 61 -3.52 -6.81 -14.64
CA ALA A 61 -3.70 -8.20 -14.24
C ALA A 61 -4.07 -8.34 -12.76
N LEU A 62 -3.43 -7.57 -11.87
CA LEU A 62 -3.75 -7.55 -10.44
C LEU A 62 -5.13 -6.95 -10.15
N LEU A 63 -5.55 -5.90 -10.86
CA LEU A 63 -6.88 -5.31 -10.71
C LEU A 63 -7.99 -6.29 -11.11
N ASN A 64 -7.76 -7.05 -12.18
CA ASN A 64 -8.72 -8.02 -12.71
C ASN A 64 -8.65 -9.40 -12.05
N TYR A 65 -7.77 -9.58 -11.05
CA TYR A 65 -7.60 -10.87 -10.39
C TYR A 65 -8.91 -11.27 -9.68
N PRO A 66 -9.47 -12.47 -9.92
CA PRO A 66 -10.83 -12.82 -9.50
C PRO A 66 -11.09 -12.73 -7.99
N ASN A 67 -10.10 -13.12 -7.18
CA ASN A 67 -10.19 -13.08 -5.73
C ASN A 67 -9.35 -11.92 -5.18
N PRO A 68 -9.94 -10.92 -4.50
CA PRO A 68 -9.21 -9.83 -3.86
C PRO A 68 -8.21 -10.27 -2.80
N ALA A 69 -8.39 -11.46 -2.20
CA ALA A 69 -7.47 -11.99 -1.19
C ALA A 69 -6.17 -12.55 -1.79
N ASP A 70 -6.14 -12.88 -3.09
CA ASP A 70 -4.98 -13.53 -3.70
C ASP A 70 -3.76 -12.60 -3.85
N PRO A 71 -3.91 -11.30 -4.19
CA PRO A 71 -2.80 -10.32 -4.17
C PRO A 71 -2.28 -9.93 -2.79
N VAL A 72 -2.92 -10.33 -1.68
CA VAL A 72 -2.53 -9.92 -0.32
C VAL A 72 -1.06 -10.16 0.01
N PRO A 73 -0.43 -11.30 -0.35
CA PRO A 73 0.99 -11.52 -0.11
C PRO A 73 1.92 -10.53 -0.83
N LEU A 74 1.44 -9.85 -1.88
CA LEU A 74 2.21 -8.85 -2.64
C LEU A 74 2.08 -7.44 -2.07
N ILE A 75 1.17 -7.19 -1.12
CA ILE A 75 0.91 -5.85 -0.58
C ILE A 75 2.18 -5.10 -0.14
N PRO A 76 3.12 -5.71 0.62
CA PRO A 76 4.34 -5.00 1.01
C PRO A 76 5.14 -4.49 -0.19
N SER A 77 5.31 -5.34 -1.22
CA SER A 77 6.04 -4.97 -2.44
C SER A 77 5.24 -4.00 -3.32
N LEU A 78 3.91 -4.06 -3.30
CA LEU A 78 3.05 -3.09 -3.98
C LEU A 78 3.11 -1.71 -3.33
N LEU A 79 3.27 -1.63 -2.00
CA LEU A 79 3.44 -0.36 -1.30
C LEU A 79 4.73 0.36 -1.71
N GLU A 80 5.79 -0.37 -2.09
CA GLU A 80 7.06 0.24 -2.55
C GLU A 80 6.84 1.09 -3.81
N TRP A 81 5.83 0.77 -4.64
CA TRP A 81 5.45 1.59 -5.80
C TRP A 81 4.79 2.93 -5.45
N LEU A 82 4.57 3.19 -4.16
CA LEU A 82 4.10 4.48 -3.64
C LEU A 82 5.22 5.37 -3.13
N GLN A 83 6.50 4.99 -3.32
CA GLN A 83 7.64 5.83 -2.95
C GLN A 83 7.75 7.11 -3.79
N ASP A 84 7.29 7.12 -5.05
CA ASP A 84 7.37 8.29 -5.94
C ASP A 84 6.06 8.49 -6.69
N VAL A 85 5.36 9.58 -6.37
CA VAL A 85 4.09 9.97 -7.00
C VAL A 85 4.22 10.26 -8.51
N ASN A 86 5.44 10.50 -9.01
CA ASN A 86 5.70 10.71 -10.43
C ASN A 86 5.75 9.40 -11.22
N TRP A 87 5.74 8.24 -10.57
CA TRP A 87 5.66 6.96 -11.28
C TRP A 87 4.28 6.80 -11.93
N PRO A 88 4.22 6.57 -13.26
CA PRO A 88 2.93 6.52 -13.96
C PRO A 88 1.97 5.42 -13.47
N ILE A 89 2.49 4.39 -12.79
CA ILE A 89 1.69 3.33 -12.15
C ILE A 89 1.32 3.60 -10.69
N PHE A 90 1.72 4.73 -10.09
CA PHE A 90 1.41 5.07 -8.69
C PHE A 90 -0.09 4.97 -8.39
N THR A 91 -0.92 5.68 -9.16
CA THR A 91 -2.38 5.67 -8.97
C THR A 91 -2.98 4.30 -9.28
N PRO A 92 -2.64 3.62 -10.38
CA PRO A 92 -3.03 2.23 -10.63
C PRO A 92 -2.71 1.27 -9.48
N VAL A 93 -1.50 1.32 -8.91
CA VAL A 93 -1.11 0.45 -7.80
C VAL A 93 -1.88 0.79 -6.53
N SER A 94 -2.12 2.07 -6.25
CA SER A 94 -3.01 2.50 -5.16
C SER A 94 -4.39 1.85 -5.28
N MET A 95 -4.96 1.77 -6.49
CA MET A 95 -6.25 1.10 -6.70
C MET A 95 -6.19 -0.41 -6.44
N VAL A 96 -5.08 -1.08 -6.76
CA VAL A 96 -4.90 -2.50 -6.40
C VAL A 96 -4.89 -2.68 -4.88
N LEU A 97 -4.14 -1.85 -4.17
CA LEU A 97 -4.01 -1.91 -2.71
C LEU A 97 -5.36 -1.73 -2.01
N LEU A 98 -6.20 -0.82 -2.52
CA LEU A 98 -7.52 -0.53 -1.96
C LEU A 98 -8.53 -1.69 -2.11
N ARG A 99 -8.24 -2.75 -2.88
CA ARG A 99 -9.10 -3.95 -2.96
C ARG A 99 -9.07 -4.79 -1.68
N SER A 100 -8.05 -4.63 -0.84
CA SER A 100 -7.79 -5.47 0.34
C SER A 100 -7.47 -4.61 1.56
N LEU A 101 -8.35 -3.65 1.86
CA LEU A 101 -8.13 -2.62 2.89
C LEU A 101 -7.77 -3.17 4.28
N ALA A 102 -8.40 -4.27 4.70
CA ALA A 102 -8.14 -4.87 6.01
C ALA A 102 -6.69 -5.38 6.13
N ASP A 103 -6.12 -5.89 5.03
CA ASP A 103 -4.76 -6.44 4.99
C ASP A 103 -3.69 -5.33 4.86
N LEU A 104 -4.08 -4.08 4.57
CA LEU A 104 -3.15 -2.94 4.49
C LEU A 104 -2.64 -2.48 5.85
N ILE A 105 -3.33 -2.78 6.95
CA ILE A 105 -3.05 -2.17 8.26
C ILE A 105 -1.61 -2.44 8.72
N ALA A 106 -1.18 -3.70 8.71
CA ALA A 106 0.17 -4.04 9.17
C ALA A 106 1.28 -3.50 8.24
N PRO A 107 1.19 -3.66 6.90
CA PRO A 107 2.17 -3.10 5.97
C PRO A 107 2.23 -1.57 5.96
N VAL A 108 1.08 -0.88 5.96
CA VAL A 108 1.04 0.60 6.02
C VAL A 108 1.65 1.10 7.32
N ARG A 109 1.36 0.45 8.46
CA ARG A 109 2.02 0.77 9.73
C ARG A 109 3.53 0.67 9.65
N GLN A 110 4.08 -0.33 8.94
CA GLN A 110 5.51 -0.45 8.75
C GLN A 110 6.08 0.73 7.97
N VAL A 111 5.41 1.14 6.88
CA VAL A 111 5.79 2.33 6.11
C VAL A 111 5.74 3.57 7.00
N LEU A 112 4.63 3.82 7.70
CA LEU A 112 4.47 5.00 8.56
C LEU A 112 5.55 5.11 9.64
N ARG A 113 6.09 3.98 10.14
CA ARG A 113 7.16 3.94 11.15
C ARG A 113 8.57 3.95 10.55
N GLY A 114 8.68 3.89 9.24
CA GLY A 114 9.95 3.94 8.52
C GLY A 114 10.61 5.32 8.56
N ASP A 115 11.75 5.39 7.89
CA ASP A 115 12.66 6.53 7.75
C ASP A 115 12.66 7.14 6.33
N ASP A 116 11.89 6.58 5.40
CA ASP A 116 11.66 7.15 4.08
C ASP A 116 10.53 8.19 4.15
N ASP A 117 10.93 9.44 4.40
CA ASP A 117 10.01 10.57 4.55
C ASP A 117 9.10 10.76 3.32
N GLU A 118 9.61 10.61 2.10
CA GLU A 118 8.82 10.78 0.88
C GLU A 118 7.77 9.67 0.76
N TRP A 119 8.14 8.43 1.05
CA TRP A 119 7.20 7.32 1.05
C TRP A 119 6.12 7.45 2.13
N VAL A 120 6.52 7.83 3.35
CA VAL A 120 5.58 8.11 4.45
C VAL A 120 4.61 9.22 4.04
N TYR A 121 5.12 10.30 3.46
CA TYR A 121 4.30 11.42 2.99
C TYR A 121 3.30 10.96 1.94
N ASN A 122 3.77 10.26 0.89
CA ASN A 122 2.92 9.79 -0.20
C ASN A 122 1.81 8.86 0.28
N VAL A 123 2.08 7.99 1.26
CA VAL A 123 1.05 7.14 1.86
C VAL A 123 0.00 7.96 2.61
N ILE A 124 0.41 8.96 3.40
CA ILE A 124 -0.51 9.82 4.16
C ILE A 124 -1.33 10.72 3.22
N ALA A 125 -0.70 11.33 2.23
CA ALA A 125 -1.31 12.33 1.35
C ALA A 125 -2.17 11.72 0.24
N HIS A 126 -1.89 10.48 -0.17
CA HIS A 126 -2.52 9.90 -1.38
C HIS A 126 -3.24 8.57 -1.15
N LEU A 127 -2.72 7.68 -0.30
CA LEU A 127 -3.36 6.38 -0.06
C LEU A 127 -4.40 6.45 1.07
N MET A 128 -4.01 6.96 2.24
CA MET A 128 -4.88 7.03 3.42
C MET A 128 -6.18 7.83 3.20
N PRO A 129 -6.21 8.93 2.43
CA PRO A 129 -7.46 9.66 2.17
C PRO A 129 -8.48 8.84 1.38
N LEU A 130 -8.07 7.76 0.73
CA LEU A 130 -8.94 6.84 -0.01
C LEU A 130 -9.46 5.66 0.84
N MET A 131 -8.86 5.42 2.02
CA MET A 131 -9.25 4.31 2.90
C MET A 131 -10.55 4.57 3.67
N GLU A 132 -11.26 3.49 4.01
CA GLU A 132 -12.41 3.56 4.91
C GLU A 132 -12.00 4.00 6.32
N ARG A 133 -12.89 4.72 7.00
CA ARG A 133 -12.63 5.29 8.34
C ARG A 133 -12.28 4.21 9.35
N GLU A 134 -12.97 3.08 9.31
CA GLU A 134 -12.78 1.93 10.20
C GLU A 134 -11.34 1.41 10.13
N ILE A 135 -10.74 1.45 8.95
CA ILE A 135 -9.35 1.04 8.71
C ILE A 135 -8.40 2.13 9.18
N LEU A 136 -8.68 3.40 8.86
CA LEU A 136 -7.90 4.54 9.33
C LEU A 136 -7.82 4.61 10.86
N CYS A 137 -8.93 4.37 11.56
CA CYS A 137 -8.96 4.35 13.02
C CYS A 137 -8.01 3.32 13.63
N GLN A 138 -7.70 2.22 12.93
CA GLN A 138 -6.72 1.23 13.38
C GLN A 138 -5.26 1.67 13.20
N LEU A 139 -5.02 2.72 12.42
CA LEU A 139 -3.71 3.35 12.19
C LEU A 139 -3.55 4.69 12.92
N LYS A 140 -4.54 5.09 13.74
CA LYS A 140 -4.57 6.41 14.39
C LYS A 140 -3.30 6.72 15.19
N GLU A 141 -2.84 5.77 16.01
CA GLU A 141 -1.63 5.98 16.82
C GLU A 141 -0.37 6.13 15.96
N ASP A 142 -0.32 5.47 14.80
CA ASP A 142 0.79 5.58 13.86
C ASP A 142 0.81 6.96 13.18
N VAL A 143 -0.37 7.50 12.81
CA VAL A 143 -0.49 8.87 12.28
C VAL A 143 -0.18 9.93 13.35
N LEU A 144 -0.61 9.71 14.60
CA LEU A 144 -0.25 10.59 15.72
C LEU A 144 1.26 10.59 15.99
N ASP A 145 1.94 9.46 15.77
CA ASP A 145 3.38 9.38 15.86
C ASP A 145 4.07 10.16 14.73
N VAL A 146 3.60 10.06 13.49
CA VAL A 146 4.04 10.92 12.38
C VAL A 146 3.90 12.39 12.79
N ARG A 147 2.74 12.80 13.30
CA ARG A 147 2.51 14.19 13.75
C ARG A 147 3.50 14.63 14.82
N ARG A 148 3.88 13.75 15.76
CA ARG A 148 4.89 14.06 16.77
C ARG A 148 6.27 14.26 16.14
N ARG A 149 6.68 13.38 15.22
CA ARG A 149 7.97 13.49 14.51
C ARG A 149 8.06 14.78 13.68
N VAL A 150 6.97 15.18 13.03
CA VAL A 150 6.85 16.48 12.34
C VAL A 150 7.09 17.64 13.32
N LYS A 151 6.39 17.67 14.46
CA LYS A 151 6.54 18.72 15.49
C LYS A 151 7.94 18.76 16.12
N GLN A 152 8.64 17.64 16.12
CA GLN A 152 10.02 17.53 16.60
C GLN A 152 11.05 17.93 15.53
N GLY A 153 10.63 18.20 14.30
CA GLY A 153 11.52 18.48 13.17
C GLY A 153 12.36 17.29 12.73
N ILE A 154 11.88 16.06 13.00
CA ILE A 154 12.56 14.82 12.61
C ILE A 154 12.36 14.52 11.12
N LEU A 155 11.14 14.73 10.61
CA LEU A 155 10.82 14.53 9.20
C LEU A 155 11.20 15.78 8.39
N SER A 156 11.55 15.57 7.12
CA SER A 156 11.92 16.64 6.19
C SER A 156 10.86 17.75 6.13
N PRO A 157 11.25 19.04 6.19
CA PRO A 157 10.32 20.15 6.07
C PRO A 157 9.85 20.42 4.63
N ASP A 158 10.33 19.65 3.65
CA ASP A 158 10.02 19.86 2.22
C ASP A 158 8.57 19.52 1.84
N TRP A 159 7.85 18.84 2.74
CA TRP A 159 6.49 18.36 2.52
C TRP A 159 5.48 19.07 3.43
N ASP A 160 4.24 19.24 2.94
CA ASP A 160 3.14 19.90 3.65
C ASP A 160 2.49 18.99 4.72
N TRP A 161 3.33 18.45 5.62
CA TRP A 161 2.94 17.44 6.61
C TRP A 161 1.74 17.82 7.48
N GLU A 162 1.70 19.06 7.98
CA GLU A 162 0.68 19.48 8.94
C GLU A 162 -0.72 19.39 8.32
N VAL A 163 -0.85 19.81 7.05
CA VAL A 163 -2.10 19.77 6.31
C VAL A 163 -2.54 18.32 6.12
N GLU A 164 -1.68 17.48 5.56
CA GLU A 164 -2.06 16.12 5.18
C GLU A 164 -2.32 15.22 6.39
N VAL A 165 -1.52 15.36 7.45
CA VAL A 165 -1.71 14.62 8.70
C VAL A 165 -3.01 15.01 9.38
N ASP A 166 -3.31 16.30 9.49
CA ASP A 166 -4.54 16.75 10.16
C ASP A 166 -5.79 16.40 9.35
N LEU A 167 -5.76 16.47 8.00
CA LEU A 167 -6.85 15.98 7.15
C LEU A 167 -7.19 14.49 7.40
N VAL A 168 -6.16 13.65 7.49
CA VAL A 168 -6.33 12.22 7.78
C VAL A 168 -6.89 12.01 9.20
N LEU A 169 -6.40 12.76 10.19
CA LEU A 169 -6.89 12.69 11.58
C LEU A 169 -8.32 13.20 11.73
N GLU A 170 -8.73 14.22 10.97
CA GLU A 170 -10.10 14.75 10.93
C GLU A 170 -11.06 13.70 10.35
N LYS A 171 -10.67 13.05 9.25
CA LYS A 171 -11.45 11.95 8.65
C LYS A 171 -11.73 10.83 9.65
N MET A 172 -10.80 10.53 10.56
CA MET A 172 -10.99 9.56 11.64
C MET A 172 -12.02 10.00 12.70
N GLN A 173 -12.30 11.31 12.82
CA GLN A 173 -13.15 11.89 13.87
C GLN A 173 -14.60 12.17 13.42
N CYS A 174 -14.86 12.38 12.12
CA CYS A 174 -16.14 12.89 11.58
C CYS A 174 -17.37 11.94 11.60
N SER A 175 -17.65 11.19 12.67
CA SER A 175 -18.89 10.37 12.75
C SER A 175 -19.59 10.35 14.11
N ALA A 176 -19.67 11.50 14.80
CA ALA A 176 -20.62 11.65 15.90
C ALA A 176 -21.94 12.35 15.50
N ASP A 177 -22.06 12.92 14.31
CA ASP A 177 -23.10 13.93 14.03
C ASP A 177 -23.96 13.66 12.78
N ARG A 178 -24.36 12.41 12.57
CA ARG A 178 -25.43 12.07 11.61
C ARG A 178 -26.44 11.08 12.19
N THR A 179 -27.00 11.42 13.36
CA THR A 179 -28.26 10.86 13.85
C THR A 179 -29.13 11.94 14.47
N HIS A 180 -29.60 12.87 13.64
CA HIS A 180 -30.93 13.48 13.76
C HIS A 180 -31.11 14.41 12.57
N VAL A 181 -31.96 14.04 11.60
CA VAL A 181 -33.26 14.68 11.33
C VAL A 181 -33.96 13.85 10.25
N HIS A 182 -34.94 13.05 10.65
CA HIS A 182 -36.20 12.83 9.92
C HIS A 182 -37.24 12.70 11.03
N GLU A 183 -37.97 13.78 11.32
CA GLU A 183 -39.31 14.07 10.78
C GLU A 183 -40.35 13.02 11.19
N GLY A 184 -41.30 13.48 12.01
CA GLY A 184 -42.43 12.74 12.57
C GLY A 184 -43.02 13.50 13.75
#